data_AF-V6JQ14-F1
#
_entry.id   AF-V6JQ14-F1
#
_cell.length_a   1.000
_cell.length_b   1.000
_cell.length_c   1.000
_cell.angle_alpha   90.00
_cell.angle_beta   90.00
_cell.angle_gamma   90.00
#
_symmetry.space_group_name_H-M   'P 1'
#
loop_
_entity.id
_entity.type
_entity.pdbx_description
1 polymer ?
#
loop_
_entity_poly.entity_id
_entity_poly.type
_entity_poly.pdbx_seq_one_letter_code
_entity_poly.pdbx_strand_id
1 'polypeptide(L)'
;MLGLLAEAEAGAFISDTWSYCMNIAWPAAYDIADSPRFYLLTTLPLIAAYCCAFPLGFLLARRFLPRSRRRLVRVLTASLAGLLVLSAVLVGDLVYNVAPPDGKYLSARCPHGRPPWWPKPLPLRDSPFADFEHQG
;
A
#
# COMPACT_ATOMS: atom_id res chain seq x y z
N MET A 1 0.86 -4.98 20.32
CA MET A 1 1.70 -6.17 20.05
C MET A 1 1.39 -6.78 18.68
N LEU A 2 0.12 -7.14 18.38
CA LEU A 2 -0.25 -7.66 17.05
C LEU A 2 0.10 -6.72 15.87
N GLY A 3 -0.10 -5.41 16.03
CA GLY A 3 0.28 -4.44 14.99
C GLY A 3 1.79 -4.42 14.69
N LEU A 4 2.62 -4.43 15.73
CA LEU A 4 4.08 -4.50 15.61
C LEU A 4 4.54 -5.82 14.96
N LEU A 5 3.90 -6.93 15.29
CA LEU A 5 4.19 -8.22 14.65
C LEU A 5 3.80 -8.22 13.17
N ALA A 6 2.62 -7.68 12.84
CA ALA A 6 2.17 -7.58 11.46
C ALA A 6 3.09 -6.67 10.62
N GLU A 7 3.56 -5.56 11.20
CA GLU A 7 4.54 -4.68 10.56
C GLU A 7 5.88 -5.38 10.34
N ALA A 8 6.40 -6.10 11.35
CA ALA A 8 7.66 -6.83 11.24
C ALA A 8 7.60 -7.95 10.18
N GLU A 9 6.53 -8.74 10.17
CA GLU A 9 6.32 -9.80 9.18
C GLU A 9 6.11 -9.24 7.77
N ALA A 10 5.31 -8.18 7.62
CA ALA A 10 5.14 -7.52 6.34
C ALA A 10 6.46 -6.92 5.83
N GLY A 11 7.22 -6.30 6.73
CA GLY A 11 8.56 -5.81 6.47
C GLY A 11 9.47 -6.92 5.95
N ALA A 12 9.60 -8.03 6.67
CA ALA A 12 10.41 -9.17 6.27
C ALA A 12 9.97 -9.76 4.91
N PHE A 13 8.66 -9.92 4.69
CA PHE A 13 8.13 -10.44 3.43
C PHE A 13 8.42 -9.54 2.22
N ILE A 14 8.24 -8.22 2.39
CA ILE A 14 8.59 -7.21 1.37
C ILE A 14 10.10 -7.24 1.11
N SER A 15 10.89 -7.38 2.17
CA SER A 15 12.34 -7.40 2.14
C SER A 15 12.91 -8.57 1.32
N ASP A 16 12.40 -9.77 1.58
CA ASP A 16 12.76 -10.98 0.86
C ASP A 16 12.37 -10.89 -0.62
N THR A 17 11.22 -10.27 -0.89
CA THR A 17 10.76 -10.03 -2.26
C THR A 17 11.73 -9.15 -3.03
N TRP A 18 12.23 -8.06 -2.43
CA TRP A 18 13.20 -7.19 -3.09
C TRP A 18 14.50 -7.93 -3.41
N SER A 19 15.03 -8.66 -2.43
CA SER A 19 16.24 -9.48 -2.58
C SER A 19 16.07 -10.52 -3.69
N TYR A 20 14.92 -11.21 -3.70
CA TYR A 20 14.58 -12.18 -4.73
C TYR A 20 14.48 -11.53 -6.11
N CYS A 21 13.66 -10.49 -6.27
CA CYS A 21 13.41 -9.85 -7.56
C CYS A 21 14.66 -9.19 -8.15
N MET A 22 15.55 -8.63 -7.32
CA MET A 22 16.79 -7.98 -7.75
C MET A 22 17.99 -8.94 -7.85
N ASN A 23 17.89 -10.15 -7.28
CA ASN A 23 18.98 -11.13 -7.14
C ASN A 23 20.24 -10.57 -6.45
N ILE A 24 20.03 -9.82 -5.37
CA ILE A 24 21.11 -9.25 -4.55
C ILE A 24 20.79 -9.48 -3.08
N ALA A 25 21.82 -9.40 -2.24
CA ALA A 25 21.67 -9.55 -0.81
C ALA A 25 20.81 -8.44 -0.20
N TRP A 26 20.11 -8.77 0.87
CA TRP A 26 19.13 -7.91 1.53
C TRP A 26 19.61 -6.46 1.80
N PRO A 27 20.79 -6.21 2.38
CA PRO A 27 21.21 -4.83 2.63
C PRO A 27 21.31 -4.00 1.35
N ALA A 28 21.83 -4.60 0.27
CA ALA A 28 21.94 -3.93 -1.02
C ALA A 28 20.57 -3.76 -1.70
N ALA A 29 19.67 -4.75 -1.57
CA ALA A 29 18.30 -4.63 -2.07
C ALA A 29 17.54 -3.50 -1.38
N TYR A 30 17.71 -3.37 -0.05
CA TYR A 30 17.15 -2.30 0.74
C TYR A 30 17.66 -0.94 0.26
N ASP A 31 18.97 -0.70 0.22
CA ASP A 31 19.53 0.61 -0.20
C ASP A 31 19.08 1.04 -1.60
N ILE A 32 18.81 0.07 -2.47
CA ILE A 32 18.42 0.28 -3.87
C ILE A 32 16.91 0.52 -4.04
N ALA A 33 16.09 -0.21 -3.29
CA ALA A 33 14.62 -0.10 -3.29
C ALA A 33 14.15 1.07 -2.42
N ASP A 34 14.88 1.35 -1.35
CA ASP A 34 14.69 2.45 -0.41
C ASP A 34 15.41 3.71 -0.92
N SER A 35 15.06 4.16 -2.14
CA SER A 35 15.34 5.55 -2.58
C SER A 35 14.95 6.49 -1.43
N PRO A 36 15.66 7.60 -1.13
CA PRO A 36 15.61 8.26 0.17
C PRO A 36 14.18 8.63 0.58
N ARG A 37 13.51 7.71 1.27
CA ARG A 37 12.12 7.79 1.72
C ARG A 37 12.03 8.37 3.13
N PHE A 38 13.13 8.92 3.62
CA PHE A 38 13.27 9.44 4.96
C PHE A 38 13.58 10.94 4.96
N TYR A 39 12.57 11.74 4.59
CA TYR A 39 12.47 13.09 5.15
C TYR A 39 11.27 13.11 6.09
N LEU A 40 11.50 13.42 7.36
CA LEU A 40 10.46 13.56 8.40
C LEU A 40 9.24 14.37 7.93
N LEU A 41 9.46 15.36 7.04
CA LEU A 41 8.42 16.20 6.45
C LEU A 41 7.50 15.49 5.45
N THR A 42 7.97 14.46 4.74
CA THR A 42 7.13 13.62 3.86
C THR A 42 6.49 12.46 4.61
N THR A 43 7.04 12.03 5.75
CA THR A 43 6.44 11.00 6.60
C THR A 43 5.26 11.52 7.41
N LEU A 44 5.30 12.78 7.86
CA LEU A 44 4.21 13.37 8.66
C LEU A 44 2.83 13.35 7.96
N PRO A 45 2.69 13.72 6.68
CA PRO A 45 1.44 13.56 5.94
C PRO A 45 0.97 12.10 5.86
N LEU A 46 1.90 11.16 5.68
CA LEU A 46 1.59 9.74 5.59
C LEU A 46 1.09 9.19 6.95
N ILE A 47 1.80 9.51 8.03
CA ILE A 47 1.40 9.17 9.40
C ILE A 47 0.04 9.80 9.73
N ALA A 48 -0.15 11.07 9.37
CA ALA A 48 -1.43 11.74 9.55
C ALA A 48 -2.53 11.05 8.72
N ALA A 49 -2.26 10.64 7.48
CA ALA A 49 -3.21 9.89 6.66
C ALA A 49 -3.56 8.55 7.31
N TYR A 50 -2.57 7.80 7.82
CA TYR A 50 -2.79 6.54 8.54
C TYR A 50 -3.66 6.71 9.78
N CYS A 51 -3.35 7.70 10.62
CA CYS A 51 -4.08 7.97 11.85
C CYS A 51 -5.49 8.53 11.59
N CYS A 52 -5.66 9.34 10.55
CA CYS A 52 -6.90 10.07 10.29
C CYS A 52 -7.83 9.39 9.28
N ALA A 53 -7.36 8.46 8.44
CA ALA A 53 -8.15 7.84 7.38
C ALA A 53 -9.42 7.17 7.92
N PHE A 54 -9.28 6.29 8.92
CA PHE A 54 -10.41 5.63 9.55
C PHE A 54 -11.39 6.61 10.22
N PRO A 55 -10.98 7.50 11.14
CA PRO A 55 -11.91 8.42 11.80
C PRO A 55 -12.55 9.40 10.80
N LEU A 56 -11.83 9.87 9.79
CA LEU A 56 -12.42 10.72 8.74
C LEU A 56 -13.48 9.97 7.94
N GLY A 57 -13.18 8.76 7.44
CA GLY A 57 -14.15 7.94 6.71
C GLY A 57 -15.39 7.61 7.56
N PHE A 58 -15.18 7.30 8.84
CA PHE A 58 -16.27 7.04 9.79
C PHE A 58 -17.15 8.28 10.03
N LEU A 59 -16.55 9.44 10.29
CA LEU A 59 -17.27 10.68 10.57
C LEU A 59 -18.02 11.19 9.33
N LEU A 60 -17.39 11.11 8.15
CA LEU A 60 -18.01 11.46 6.87
C LEU A 60 -19.22 10.56 6.61
N ALA A 61 -19.07 9.24 6.68
CA ALA A 61 -20.19 8.32 6.49
C ALA A 61 -21.31 8.56 7.51
N ARG A 62 -20.97 8.80 8.78
CA ARG A 62 -21.95 9.13 9.80
C ARG A 62 -22.70 10.43 9.50
N ARG A 63 -22.06 11.43 8.88
CA ARG A 63 -22.70 12.70 8.47
C ARG A 63 -23.76 12.50 7.38
N PHE A 64 -23.49 11.63 6.41
CA PHE A 64 -24.35 11.40 5.25
C PHE A 64 -25.40 10.30 5.45
N LEU A 65 -25.19 9.39 6.40
CA LEU A 65 -26.16 8.33 6.69
C LEU A 65 -27.47 8.92 7.28
N PRO A 66 -28.65 8.56 6.73
CA PRO A 66 -29.93 9.01 7.25
C PRO A 66 -30.09 8.59 8.71
N ARG A 67 -30.86 9.37 9.49
CA ARG A 67 -31.20 9.06 10.89
C ARG A 67 -32.12 7.84 10.95
N SER A 68 -31.55 6.65 10.76
CA SER A 68 -32.21 5.37 11.02
C SER A 68 -32.33 5.15 12.53
N ARG A 69 -33.44 4.52 12.97
CA ARG A 69 -33.62 4.09 14.37
C ARG A 69 -32.58 3.03 14.79
N ARG A 70 -32.00 2.29 13.84
CA ARG A 70 -31.04 1.21 14.12
C ARG A 70 -29.62 1.75 14.21
N ARG A 71 -29.22 2.18 15.41
CA ARG A 71 -27.88 2.70 15.72
C ARG A 71 -26.76 1.75 15.30
N LEU A 72 -26.94 0.44 15.49
CA LEU A 72 -25.95 -0.58 15.14
C LEU A 72 -25.62 -0.59 13.65
N VAL A 73 -26.64 -0.62 12.78
CA VAL A 73 -26.44 -0.61 11.32
C VAL A 73 -25.64 0.62 10.91
N ARG A 74 -25.94 1.78 11.48
CA ARG A 74 -25.23 3.03 11.18
C ARG A 74 -23.76 2.97 11.59
N VAL A 75 -23.46 2.42 12.77
CA VAL A 75 -22.08 2.25 13.25
C VAL A 75 -21.33 1.30 12.31
N LEU A 76 -21.92 0.15 11.98
CA LEU A 76 -21.29 -0.82 11.07
C LEU A 76 -21.01 -0.22 9.69
N THR A 77 -21.97 0.48 9.09
CA THR A 77 -21.78 1.14 7.79
C THR A 77 -20.72 2.24 7.84
N ALA A 78 -20.67 3.01 8.94
CA ALA A 78 -19.66 4.05 9.11
C ALA A 78 -18.26 3.44 9.35
N SER A 79 -18.17 2.35 10.12
CA SER A 79 -16.94 1.60 10.33
C SER A 79 -16.43 1.01 9.02
N LEU A 80 -17.33 0.46 8.18
CA LEU A 80 -16.96 -0.03 6.85
C LEU A 80 -16.41 1.10 5.98
N ALA A 81 -17.04 2.27 5.98
CA ALA A 81 -16.52 3.44 5.26
C ALA A 81 -15.14 3.88 5.79
N GLY A 82 -14.94 3.90 7.11
CA GLY A 82 -13.64 4.15 7.72
C GLY A 82 -12.57 3.15 7.27
N LEU A 83 -12.91 1.86 7.25
CA LEU A 83 -12.02 0.80 6.75
C LEU A 83 -11.71 0.97 5.26
N LEU A 84 -12.68 1.37 4.43
CA LEU A 84 -12.46 1.62 3.01
C LEU A 84 -11.47 2.77 2.79
N VAL A 85 -11.62 3.88 3.51
CA VAL A 85 -10.69 5.01 3.41
C VAL A 85 -9.29 4.61 3.89
N LEU A 86 -9.18 3.88 5.00
CA LEU A 86 -7.89 3.35 5.47
C LEU A 86 -7.26 2.40 4.46
N SER A 87 -8.06 1.52 3.84
CA SER A 87 -7.59 0.60 2.79
C SER A 87 -7.08 1.36 1.57
N ALA A 88 -7.74 2.46 1.18
CA ALA A 88 -7.28 3.30 0.07
C ALA A 88 -5.92 3.95 0.37
N VAL A 89 -5.69 4.41 1.61
CA VAL A 89 -4.38 4.93 2.04
C VAL A 89 -3.31 3.84 2.01
N LEU A 90 -3.61 2.66 2.55
CA LEU A 90 -2.71 1.49 2.51
C LEU A 90 -2.34 1.07 1.08
N VAL A 91 -3.32 1.08 0.17
CA VAL A 91 -3.09 0.77 -1.25
C VAL A 91 -2.20 1.83 -1.89
N GLY A 92 -2.46 3.11 -1.64
CA GLY A 92 -1.58 4.18 -2.11
C GLY A 92 -0.17 3.99 -1.60
N ASP A 93 0.00 3.74 -0.30
CA ASP A 93 1.29 3.48 0.31
C ASP A 93 2.01 2.29 -0.35
N LEU A 94 1.31 1.18 -0.57
CA LEU A 94 1.85 0.02 -1.26
C LEU A 94 2.39 0.39 -2.66
N VAL A 95 1.59 1.10 -3.47
CA VAL A 95 1.95 1.53 -4.83
C VAL A 95 3.16 2.46 -4.84
N TYR A 96 3.24 3.41 -3.91
CA TYR A 96 4.29 4.42 -3.89
C TYR A 96 5.57 3.99 -3.18
N ASN A 97 5.45 3.10 -2.18
CA ASN A 97 6.54 2.73 -1.27
C ASN A 97 7.03 1.29 -1.41
N VAL A 98 6.30 0.37 -2.05
CA VAL A 98 6.77 -1.02 -2.18
C VAL A 98 7.21 -1.39 -3.59
N ALA A 99 6.67 -0.72 -4.61
CA ALA A 99 7.22 -0.80 -5.97
C ALA A 99 8.61 -0.12 -5.99
N PRO A 100 9.67 -0.81 -6.42
CA PRO A 100 10.99 -0.20 -6.55
C PRO A 100 10.97 0.76 -7.74
N PRO A 101 11.70 1.87 -7.66
CA PRO A 101 11.84 2.76 -8.80
C PRO A 101 12.63 2.09 -9.94
N ASP A 102 12.29 2.45 -11.18
CA ASP A 102 13.14 2.31 -12.38
C ASP A 102 13.48 0.88 -12.84
N GLY A 103 12.59 -0.10 -12.67
CA GLY A 103 12.74 -1.39 -13.35
C GLY A 103 13.94 -2.23 -12.87
N LYS A 104 14.42 -2.01 -11.64
CA LYS A 104 15.55 -2.74 -11.04
C LYS A 104 15.27 -4.22 -10.76
N TYR A 105 14.06 -4.69 -11.02
CA TYR A 105 13.71 -6.09 -10.93
C TYR A 105 14.09 -6.86 -12.20
N LEU A 106 14.65 -8.05 -12.00
CA LEU A 106 14.89 -8.99 -13.08
C LEU A 106 13.54 -9.45 -13.63
N SER A 107 13.30 -9.20 -14.92
CA SER A 107 12.06 -9.61 -15.61
C SER A 107 11.81 -11.13 -15.52
N ALA A 108 12.86 -11.94 -15.41
CA ALA A 108 12.75 -13.39 -15.22
C ALA A 108 12.18 -13.82 -13.86
N ARG A 109 12.27 -12.97 -12.82
CA ARG A 109 11.77 -13.26 -11.47
C ARG A 109 10.49 -12.48 -11.15
N CYS A 110 10.45 -11.23 -11.60
CA CYS A 110 9.37 -10.29 -11.32
C CYS A 110 9.01 -9.59 -12.65
N PRO A 111 8.25 -10.27 -13.53
CA PRO A 111 7.92 -9.76 -14.85
C PRO A 111 7.13 -8.47 -14.74
N HIS A 112 7.36 -7.55 -15.70
CA HIS A 112 6.76 -6.21 -15.70
C HIS A 112 7.02 -5.39 -14.42
N GLY A 113 8.06 -5.74 -13.66
CA GLY A 113 8.36 -5.08 -12.38
C GLY A 113 7.42 -5.46 -11.24
N ARG A 114 6.62 -6.53 -11.37
CA ARG A 114 5.65 -6.96 -10.35
C ARG A 114 6.19 -8.11 -9.51
N PRO A 115 6.20 -7.96 -8.17
CA PRO A 115 6.32 -9.10 -7.27
C PRO A 115 5.23 -10.16 -7.53
N PRO A 116 5.49 -11.45 -7.22
CA PRO A 116 4.49 -12.52 -7.39
C PRO A 116 3.19 -12.31 -6.62
N TRP A 117 3.26 -11.62 -5.48
CA TRP A 117 2.11 -11.31 -4.61
C TRP A 117 1.42 -9.99 -4.97
N TRP A 118 1.94 -9.23 -5.95
CA TRP A 118 1.38 -7.94 -6.29
C TRP A 118 -0.05 -8.08 -6.83
N PRO A 119 -1.02 -7.31 -6.32
CA PRO A 119 -2.38 -7.38 -6.83
C PRO A 119 -2.42 -6.91 -8.30
N LYS A 120 -2.90 -7.76 -9.20
CA LYS A 120 -3.09 -7.44 -10.63
C LYS A 120 -3.79 -6.11 -10.93
N PRO A 121 -4.86 -5.70 -10.20
CA PRO A 121 -5.55 -4.44 -10.50
C PRO A 121 -4.81 -3.19 -10.03
N LEU A 122 -3.74 -3.32 -9.24
CA LEU A 122 -3.01 -2.16 -8.73
C LEU A 122 -1.91 -1.72 -9.70
N PRO A 123 -1.87 -0.42 -10.04
CA PRO A 123 -0.83 0.11 -10.91
C PRO A 123 0.54 0.05 -10.24
N LEU A 124 1.60 -0.03 -11.04
CA LEU A 124 2.96 0.23 -10.59
C LEU A 124 3.31 1.68 -10.89
N ARG A 125 4.02 2.33 -9.96
CA ARG A 125 4.41 3.74 -10.08
C ARG A 125 5.23 4.03 -11.34
N ASP A 126 6.14 3.13 -11.72
CA ASP A 126 7.17 3.39 -12.75
C ASP A 126 7.15 2.36 -13.90
N SER A 127 6.03 1.66 -14.14
CA SER A 127 5.90 0.79 -15.32
C SER A 127 5.37 1.59 -16.53
N PRO A 128 6.15 1.81 -17.61
CA PRO A 128 5.65 2.49 -18.81
C PRO A 128 4.66 1.65 -19.65
N PHE A 129 4.12 0.55 -19.12
CA PHE A 129 3.29 -0.40 -19.87
C PHE A 129 2.11 -0.88 -19.03
N ALA A 130 1.13 0.00 -18.82
CA ALA A 130 -0.25 -0.41 -18.55
C ALA A 130 -1.12 -0.39 -19.84
N ASP A 131 -0.54 -0.10 -21.00
CA ASP A 131 -1.27 0.06 -22.27
C ASP A 131 -1.19 -1.14 -23.25
N PHE A 132 -0.54 -2.26 -22.89
CA PHE A 132 -0.34 -3.38 -23.84
C PHE A 132 -1.20 -4.64 -23.61
N GLU A 133 -2.03 -4.71 -22.56
CA GLU A 133 -2.93 -5.87 -22.35
C GLU A 133 -4.39 -5.62 -22.79
N HIS A 134 -4.64 -4.62 -23.63
CA HIS A 134 -5.91 -4.43 -24.35
C HIS A 134 -5.83 -4.66 -25.86
N GLN A 135 -4.76 -5.30 -26.35
CA GLN A 135 -4.66 -5.76 -27.74
C GLN A 135 -4.12 -7.19 -27.78
N GLY A 136 -5.03 -8.16 -27.69
CA GLY A 136 -4.74 -9.59 -27.82
C GLY A 136 -5.96 -10.44 -27.56
#